data_AF-A0A6J4VB49-F1
#
_entry.id   AF-A0A6J4VB49-F1
#
_cell.length_a   1.000
_cell.length_b   1.000
_cell.length_c   1.000
_cell.angle_alpha   90.00
_cell.angle_beta   90.00
_cell.angle_gamma   90.00
#
_symmetry.space_group_name_H-M   'P 1'
#
loop_
_entity.id
_entity.type
_entity.pdbx_description
1 polymer ?
#
loop_
_entity_poly.entity_id
_entity_poly.type
_entity_poly.pdbx_seq_one_letter_code
_entity_poly.pdbx_strand_id
1 'polypeptide(L)'
;MAEVVVFHHAQGLTPGVVAFADELRRAGHTVHTPDLFEGRTFDTVEEGVGHAGNIGFGEVMERGVRVADGLPADLVYAGFSLGVMSAQKLAQTRPGARGALLFHACLPTSEFGAAWPSGVPVQVHGMDADPFFADEGDLDAARALVSEAQDAELFLYPGDQHLFADSSLPSYDAGATELLTGRVLAFLDGLEEGAAVIHQGEHSRPGPPAAGDETATLLGALERNRATLAWKCGGLDAAGLRTTLGPSSITLGGLLKHLANVEDDWFSRKLHGRSPVAPWDTVDWDADPDWDWDSAAEDTPEALYALWQDAVARSRSLVTEALDDGGLDRLARFTWPDGQSPSLRRMLIDMIEEYARHTGHADLIRESIDGLTGE
;
A
#
# COMPACT_ATOMS: atom_id res chain seq x y z
N MET A 1 6.17 -0.48 11.20
CA MET A 1 7.27 -1.40 11.51
C MET A 1 6.77 -2.84 11.50
N ALA A 2 7.15 -3.64 10.50
CA ALA A 2 6.91 -5.08 10.46
C ALA A 2 7.84 -5.85 11.40
N GLU A 3 7.37 -6.99 11.91
CA GLU A 3 8.15 -7.94 12.69
C GLU A 3 8.27 -9.26 11.93
N VAL A 4 9.51 -9.65 11.62
CA VAL A 4 9.83 -10.71 10.65
C VAL A 4 10.64 -11.80 11.32
N VAL A 5 10.33 -13.07 11.05
CA VAL A 5 11.17 -14.21 11.41
C VAL A 5 11.81 -14.76 10.13
N VAL A 6 13.14 -14.78 10.08
CA VAL A 6 13.92 -15.25 8.92
C VAL A 6 14.56 -16.59 9.25
N PHE A 7 14.03 -17.66 8.66
CA PHE A 7 14.57 -19.01 8.76
C PHE A 7 15.67 -19.23 7.72
N HIS A 8 16.84 -19.66 8.19
CA HIS A 8 18.01 -19.89 7.36
C HIS A 8 17.85 -21.11 6.42
N HIS A 9 18.66 -21.17 5.38
CA HIS A 9 18.72 -22.30 4.46
C HIS A 9 19.51 -23.49 5.02
N ALA A 10 19.64 -24.54 4.20
CA ALA A 10 20.28 -25.80 4.58
C ALA A 10 21.73 -25.65 5.08
N GLN A 11 22.45 -24.56 4.79
CA GLN A 11 23.82 -24.40 5.29
C GLN A 11 23.91 -23.78 6.70
N GLY A 12 22.77 -23.65 7.40
CA GLY A 12 22.71 -23.07 8.75
C GLY A 12 22.52 -21.56 8.73
N LEU A 13 22.58 -20.93 9.91
CA LEU A 13 22.52 -19.47 10.05
C LEU A 13 23.86 -18.84 9.67
N THR A 14 24.09 -18.66 8.37
CA THR A 14 25.32 -18.12 7.81
C THR A 14 25.46 -16.61 8.05
N PRO A 15 26.67 -16.04 7.94
CA PRO A 15 26.86 -14.60 7.98
C PRO A 15 26.05 -13.83 6.92
N GLY A 16 25.84 -14.38 5.72
CA GLY A 16 25.09 -13.67 4.69
C GLY A 16 23.58 -13.69 4.91
N VAL A 17 23.00 -14.74 5.53
CA VAL A 17 21.61 -14.69 6.02
C VAL A 17 21.44 -13.61 7.09
N VAL A 18 22.42 -13.50 8.01
CA VAL A 18 22.42 -12.43 9.02
C VAL A 18 22.55 -11.06 8.35
N ALA A 19 23.43 -10.91 7.36
CA ALA A 19 23.59 -9.66 6.62
C ALA A 19 22.30 -9.25 5.88
N PHE A 20 21.59 -10.20 5.26
CA PHE A 20 20.29 -9.94 4.66
C PHE A 20 19.27 -9.48 5.70
N ALA A 21 19.20 -10.16 6.85
CA ALA A 21 18.34 -9.72 7.95
C ALA A 21 18.72 -8.33 8.48
N ASP A 22 20.00 -7.97 8.47
CA ASP A 22 20.49 -6.65 8.89
C ASP A 22 20.11 -5.53 7.91
N GLU A 23 19.96 -5.81 6.61
CA GLU A 23 19.35 -4.88 5.65
C GLU A 23 17.92 -4.52 6.09
N LEU A 24 17.11 -5.53 6.42
CA LEU A 24 15.73 -5.34 6.86
C LEU A 24 15.67 -4.60 8.22
N ARG A 25 16.59 -4.89 9.14
CA ARG A 25 16.71 -4.14 10.41
C ARG A 25 17.07 -2.68 10.17
N ARG A 26 17.96 -2.39 9.22
CA ARG A 26 18.34 -1.00 8.87
C ARG A 26 17.21 -0.23 8.21
N ALA A 27 16.33 -0.90 7.49
CA ALA A 27 15.09 -0.31 6.98
C ALA A 27 14.06 -0.02 8.09
N GLY A 28 14.31 -0.47 9.32
CA GLY A 28 13.49 -0.15 10.48
C GLY A 28 12.58 -1.28 10.94
N HIS A 29 12.65 -2.48 10.35
CA HIS A 29 11.85 -3.62 10.79
C HIS A 29 12.48 -4.35 11.99
N THR A 30 11.65 -5.03 12.78
CA THR A 30 12.15 -5.96 13.81
C THR A 30 12.36 -7.32 13.17
N VAL A 31 13.56 -7.89 13.28
CA VAL A 31 13.90 -9.15 12.59
C VAL A 31 14.52 -10.16 13.53
N HIS A 32 13.95 -11.36 13.56
CA HIS A 32 14.41 -12.51 14.32
C HIS A 32 15.08 -13.51 13.37
N THR A 33 16.28 -13.97 13.72
CA THR A 33 17.05 -14.94 12.93
C THR A 33 17.33 -16.18 13.79
N PRO A 34 16.34 -17.05 14.01
CA PRO A 34 16.54 -18.25 14.81
C PRO A 34 17.51 -19.20 14.14
N ASP A 35 18.37 -19.82 14.95
CA ASP A 35 19.27 -20.87 14.51
C ASP A 35 18.64 -22.25 14.79
N LEU A 36 18.10 -22.86 13.74
CA LEU A 36 17.44 -24.17 13.85
C LEU A 36 18.45 -25.32 13.97
N PHE A 37 19.73 -25.05 13.68
CA PHE A 37 20.82 -26.03 13.68
C PHE A 37 21.78 -25.90 14.87
N GLU A 38 21.43 -25.07 15.85
CA GLU A 38 22.14 -24.94 17.13
C GLU A 38 23.64 -24.59 16.96
N GLY A 39 23.92 -23.62 16.08
CA GLY A 39 25.26 -23.09 15.82
C GLY A 39 26.03 -23.84 14.73
N ARG A 40 25.41 -24.81 14.06
CA ARG A 40 26.06 -25.57 12.99
C ARG A 40 25.81 -24.94 11.64
N THR A 41 26.89 -24.76 10.88
CA THR A 41 26.87 -24.41 9.47
C THR A 41 27.53 -25.49 8.63
N PHE A 42 27.23 -25.54 7.34
CA PHE A 42 27.72 -26.56 6.41
C PHE A 42 28.31 -25.89 5.17
N ASP A 43 29.29 -26.54 4.54
CA ASP A 43 29.98 -25.97 3.37
C ASP A 43 29.14 -26.16 2.09
N THR A 44 28.24 -27.15 2.07
CA THR A 44 27.35 -27.42 0.92
C THR A 44 25.89 -27.61 1.34
N VAL A 45 24.98 -27.42 0.38
CA VAL A 45 23.54 -27.62 0.58
C VAL A 45 23.25 -29.07 0.94
N GLU A 46 23.90 -30.03 0.29
CA GLU A 46 23.69 -31.47 0.49
C GLU A 46 24.09 -31.93 1.89
N GLU A 47 25.20 -31.42 2.42
CA GLU A 47 25.61 -31.70 3.80
C GLU A 47 24.58 -31.17 4.81
N GLY A 48 24.09 -29.96 4.55
CA GLY A 48 23.04 -29.31 5.30
C GLY A 48 21.70 -30.05 5.30
N VAL A 49 21.23 -30.44 4.12
CA VAL A 49 20.02 -31.25 3.94
C VAL A 49 20.21 -32.63 4.58
N GLY A 50 21.40 -33.23 4.46
CA GLY A 50 21.74 -34.48 5.14
C GLY A 50 21.66 -34.35 6.67
N HIS A 51 22.14 -33.23 7.24
CA HIS A 51 21.95 -32.93 8.65
C HIS A 51 20.49 -32.78 9.03
N ALA A 52 19.70 -32.01 8.25
CA ALA A 52 18.27 -31.85 8.43
C ALA A 52 17.52 -33.19 8.38
N GLY A 53 17.91 -34.09 7.49
CA GLY A 53 17.37 -35.45 7.41
C GLY A 53 17.70 -36.30 8.64
N ASN A 54 18.90 -36.15 9.22
CA ASN A 54 19.31 -36.86 10.43
C ASN A 54 18.56 -36.39 11.69
N ILE A 55 18.30 -35.09 11.83
CA ILE A 55 17.46 -34.55 12.91
C ILE A 55 15.96 -34.77 12.64
N GLY A 56 15.58 -34.91 11.37
CA GLY A 56 14.22 -35.05 10.87
C GLY A 56 13.63 -33.71 10.43
N PHE A 57 13.16 -33.63 9.18
CA PHE A 57 12.54 -32.41 8.63
C PHE A 57 11.33 -31.93 9.45
N GLY A 58 10.55 -32.86 10.00
CA GLY A 58 9.47 -32.54 10.94
C GLY A 58 9.97 -31.83 12.18
N GLU A 59 11.09 -32.27 12.75
CA GLU A 59 11.71 -31.64 13.92
C GLU A 59 12.29 -30.25 13.58
N VAL A 60 12.84 -30.05 12.38
CA VAL A 60 13.26 -28.71 11.90
C VAL A 60 12.07 -27.74 11.90
N MET A 61 10.93 -28.17 11.36
CA MET A 61 9.71 -27.36 11.37
C MET A 61 9.19 -27.11 12.78
N GLU A 62 9.18 -28.12 13.66
CA GLU A 62 8.74 -27.97 15.05
C GLU A 62 9.66 -27.04 15.85
N ARG A 63 10.97 -26.99 15.56
CA ARG A 63 11.88 -25.98 16.10
C ARG A 63 11.45 -24.57 15.67
N GLY A 64 11.09 -24.39 14.39
CA GLY A 64 10.57 -23.12 13.89
C GLY A 64 9.27 -22.69 14.58
N VAL A 65 8.35 -23.63 14.82
CA VAL A 65 7.11 -23.39 15.56
C VAL A 65 7.39 -22.96 17.00
N ARG A 66 8.28 -23.67 17.71
CA ARG A 66 8.65 -23.31 19.10
C ARG A 66 9.29 -21.93 19.21
N VAL A 67 10.05 -21.50 18.21
CA VAL A 67 10.56 -20.12 18.13
C VAL A 67 9.39 -19.15 17.99
N ALA A 68 8.50 -19.39 17.03
CA ALA A 68 7.35 -18.53 16.76
C ALA A 68 6.43 -18.40 17.98
N ASP A 69 6.21 -19.47 18.75
CA ASP A 69 5.40 -19.46 19.99
C ASP A 69 5.92 -18.48 21.06
N GLY A 70 7.23 -18.18 21.04
CA GLY A 70 7.85 -17.20 21.94
C GLY A 70 7.75 -15.74 21.45
N LEU A 71 7.18 -15.51 20.27
CA LEU A 71 7.10 -14.21 19.60
C LEU A 71 5.63 -13.75 19.46
N PRO A 72 5.38 -12.47 19.13
CA PRO A 72 4.02 -11.97 18.85
C PRO A 72 3.29 -12.79 17.78
N ALA A 73 1.96 -12.63 17.70
CA ALA A 73 1.16 -13.33 16.70
C ALA A 73 1.32 -12.72 15.30
N ASP A 74 1.40 -11.38 15.24
CA ASP A 74 1.41 -10.58 14.02
C ASP A 74 2.79 -10.55 13.35
N LEU A 75 3.24 -11.69 12.82
CA LEU A 75 4.56 -11.85 12.21
C LEU A 75 4.49 -12.09 10.70
N VAL A 76 5.53 -11.64 10.01
CA VAL A 76 5.87 -12.09 8.66
C VAL A 76 6.86 -13.25 8.77
N TYR A 77 6.63 -14.33 8.03
CA TYR A 77 7.52 -15.48 8.03
C TYR A 77 8.32 -15.54 6.74
N ALA A 78 9.64 -15.42 6.86
CA ALA A 78 10.58 -15.49 5.77
C ALA A 78 11.42 -16.77 5.88
N GLY A 79 11.69 -17.43 4.76
CA GLY A 79 12.49 -18.64 4.74
C GLY A 79 13.35 -18.75 3.49
N PHE A 80 14.61 -19.14 3.65
CA PHE A 80 15.50 -19.46 2.54
C PHE A 80 15.58 -20.98 2.35
N SER A 81 15.33 -21.49 1.14
CA SER A 81 15.45 -22.91 0.79
C SER A 81 14.76 -23.79 1.85
N LEU A 82 15.49 -24.66 2.56
CA LEU A 82 14.98 -25.47 3.68
C LEU A 82 14.15 -24.68 4.72
N GLY A 83 14.51 -23.42 4.98
CA GLY A 83 13.78 -22.52 5.89
C GLY A 83 12.33 -22.23 5.46
N VAL A 84 12.01 -22.37 4.17
CA VAL A 84 10.65 -22.23 3.62
C VAL A 84 9.69 -23.22 4.26
N MET A 85 10.14 -24.41 4.65
CA MET A 85 9.28 -25.38 5.35
C MET A 85 8.66 -24.79 6.63
N SER A 86 9.48 -24.12 7.44
CA SER A 86 9.01 -23.48 8.68
C SER A 86 8.19 -22.24 8.37
N ALA A 87 8.68 -21.39 7.45
CA ALA A 87 8.02 -20.14 7.10
C ALA A 87 6.61 -20.36 6.54
N GLN A 88 6.48 -21.26 5.56
CA GLN A 88 5.24 -21.54 4.88
C GLN A 88 4.25 -22.29 5.79
N LYS A 89 4.71 -23.22 6.63
CA LYS A 89 3.86 -23.86 7.65
C LYS A 89 3.26 -22.81 8.59
N LEU A 90 4.09 -21.91 9.11
CA LEU A 90 3.65 -20.88 10.05
C LEU A 90 2.69 -19.88 9.39
N ALA A 91 3.00 -19.42 8.17
CA ALA A 91 2.13 -18.53 7.42
C ALA A 91 0.74 -19.15 7.15
N GLN A 92 0.68 -20.45 6.87
CA GLN A 92 -0.58 -21.14 6.59
C GLN A 92 -1.40 -21.51 7.83
N THR A 93 -0.74 -21.75 8.96
CA THR A 93 -1.37 -22.42 10.11
C THR A 93 -1.42 -21.58 11.39
N ARG A 94 -0.56 -20.57 11.55
CA ARG A 94 -0.51 -19.74 12.75
C ARG A 94 -1.47 -18.54 12.60
N PRO A 95 -2.51 -18.43 13.45
CA PRO A 95 -3.40 -17.27 13.44
C PRO A 95 -2.61 -15.96 13.66
N GLY A 96 -2.97 -14.92 12.91
CA GLY A 96 -2.29 -13.62 12.96
C GLY A 96 -1.10 -13.49 12.00
N ALA A 97 -0.75 -14.53 11.23
CA ALA A 97 0.26 -14.42 10.18
C ALA A 97 -0.02 -13.21 9.27
N ARG A 98 0.98 -12.35 9.11
CA ARG A 98 0.86 -11.08 8.35
C ARG A 98 1.32 -11.20 6.91
N GLY A 99 2.14 -12.20 6.60
CA GLY A 99 2.62 -12.46 5.25
C GLY A 99 3.72 -13.52 5.22
N ALA A 100 4.12 -13.91 4.01
CA ALA A 100 5.20 -14.87 3.80
C ALA A 100 6.19 -14.40 2.73
N LEU A 101 7.48 -14.68 2.96
CA LEU A 101 8.56 -14.44 2.00
C LEU A 101 9.32 -15.75 1.78
N LEU A 102 9.12 -16.36 0.62
CA LEU A 102 9.66 -17.69 0.31
C LEU A 102 10.81 -17.53 -0.68
N PHE A 103 12.04 -17.77 -0.24
CA PHE A 103 13.24 -17.59 -1.05
C PHE A 103 13.80 -18.94 -1.46
N HIS A 104 14.00 -19.13 -2.77
CA HIS A 104 14.62 -20.28 -3.41
C HIS A 104 13.87 -21.61 -3.23
N ALA A 105 12.67 -21.61 -2.65
CA ALA A 105 11.85 -22.79 -2.48
C ALA A 105 10.37 -22.41 -2.33
N CYS A 106 9.47 -23.33 -2.65
CA CYS A 106 8.04 -23.21 -2.40
C CYS A 106 7.41 -24.60 -2.32
N LEU A 107 6.66 -24.89 -1.27
CA LEU A 107 5.96 -26.16 -1.12
C LEU A 107 4.53 -26.04 -1.67
N PRO A 108 3.90 -27.12 -2.12
CA PRO A 108 2.46 -27.11 -2.40
C PRO A 108 1.67 -26.68 -1.17
N THR A 109 0.68 -25.81 -1.34
CA THR A 109 -0.23 -25.37 -0.27
C THR A 109 -0.85 -26.55 0.48
N SER A 110 -1.16 -27.63 -0.25
CA SER A 110 -1.70 -28.89 0.28
C SER A 110 -0.86 -29.56 1.36
N GLU A 111 0.43 -29.22 1.48
CA GLU A 111 1.32 -29.75 2.52
C GLU A 111 0.90 -29.30 3.93
N PHE A 112 0.35 -28.08 4.08
CA PHE A 112 0.02 -27.50 5.38
C PHE A 112 -1.44 -27.10 5.55
N GLY A 113 -2.23 -27.08 4.47
CA GLY A 113 -3.64 -26.72 4.52
C GLY A 113 -4.40 -27.10 3.25
N ALA A 114 -5.71 -26.89 3.23
CA ALA A 114 -6.50 -27.14 2.02
C ALA A 114 -6.41 -26.01 0.98
N ALA A 115 -6.04 -24.81 1.40
CA ALA A 115 -5.90 -23.61 0.59
C ALA A 115 -5.00 -22.59 1.33
N TRP A 116 -4.42 -21.65 0.59
CA TRP A 116 -3.67 -20.55 1.17
C TRP A 116 -4.60 -19.65 1.99
N PRO A 117 -4.20 -19.16 3.18
CA PRO A 117 -5.07 -18.31 3.99
C PRO A 117 -5.44 -17.00 3.29
N SER A 118 -6.72 -16.64 3.36
CA SER A 118 -7.21 -15.36 2.84
C SER A 118 -6.59 -14.20 3.63
N GLY A 119 -6.14 -13.16 2.91
CA GLY A 119 -5.56 -11.95 3.49
C GLY A 119 -4.12 -12.08 3.99
N VAL A 120 -3.45 -13.21 3.72
CA VAL A 120 -2.02 -13.39 4.00
C VAL A 120 -1.26 -13.27 2.68
N PRO A 121 -0.65 -12.12 2.36
CA PRO A 121 0.08 -11.97 1.11
C PRO A 121 1.40 -12.75 1.15
N VAL A 122 1.90 -13.13 -0.03
CA VAL A 122 3.12 -13.94 -0.16
C VAL A 122 3.94 -13.55 -1.39
N GLN A 123 5.25 -13.49 -1.22
CA GLN A 123 6.18 -13.43 -2.34
C GLN A 123 7.03 -14.69 -2.39
N VAL A 124 7.21 -15.22 -3.60
CA VAL A 124 8.14 -16.31 -3.90
C VAL A 124 9.25 -15.78 -4.80
N HIS A 125 10.50 -16.05 -4.46
CA HIS A 125 11.66 -15.57 -5.21
C HIS A 125 12.58 -16.73 -5.56
N GLY A 126 12.95 -16.86 -6.83
CA GLY A 126 13.91 -17.89 -7.25
C GLY A 126 14.55 -17.56 -8.58
N MET A 127 15.70 -18.14 -8.86
CA MET A 127 16.30 -18.02 -10.18
C MET A 127 15.60 -18.96 -11.18
N ASP A 128 15.46 -18.53 -12.43
CA ASP A 128 14.64 -19.21 -13.44
C ASP A 128 15.23 -20.53 -13.95
N ALA A 129 16.53 -20.75 -13.77
CA ALA A 129 17.24 -21.98 -14.10
C ALA A 129 17.95 -22.62 -12.88
N ASP A 130 17.58 -22.24 -11.65
CA ASP A 130 18.09 -22.89 -10.42
C ASP A 130 17.58 -24.34 -10.36
N PRO A 131 18.45 -25.36 -10.39
CA PRO A 131 18.02 -26.76 -10.41
C PRO A 131 17.16 -27.16 -9.20
N PHE A 132 17.40 -26.59 -8.01
CA PHE A 132 16.61 -26.93 -6.82
C PHE A 132 15.22 -26.31 -6.86
N PHE A 133 15.08 -25.13 -7.48
CA PHE A 133 13.81 -24.41 -7.54
C PHE A 133 13.01 -24.75 -8.80
N ALA A 134 13.66 -24.74 -9.96
CA ALA A 134 13.04 -24.93 -11.27
C ALA A 134 12.72 -26.40 -11.58
N ASP A 135 13.60 -27.33 -11.18
CA ASP A 135 13.50 -28.73 -11.62
C ASP A 135 12.95 -29.69 -10.55
N GLU A 136 12.93 -29.31 -9.26
CA GLU A 136 12.43 -30.16 -8.17
C GLU A 136 10.93 -29.95 -7.83
N GLY A 137 10.21 -29.16 -8.63
CA GLY A 137 8.76 -28.95 -8.51
C GLY A 137 8.36 -27.72 -7.69
N ASP A 138 9.31 -27.05 -7.04
CA ASP A 138 9.08 -25.84 -6.27
C ASP A 138 8.55 -24.68 -7.11
N LEU A 139 9.07 -24.49 -8.33
CA LEU A 139 8.58 -23.48 -9.27
C LEU A 139 7.14 -23.76 -9.71
N ASP A 140 6.77 -25.03 -9.90
CA ASP A 140 5.39 -25.40 -10.21
C ASP A 140 4.46 -25.16 -9.03
N ALA A 141 4.91 -25.48 -7.81
CA ALA A 141 4.20 -25.15 -6.58
C ALA A 141 4.03 -23.63 -6.41
N ALA A 142 5.05 -22.84 -6.71
CA ALA A 142 5.00 -21.38 -6.67
C ALA A 142 4.00 -20.81 -7.69
N ARG A 143 3.99 -21.34 -8.92
CA ARG A 143 3.01 -20.96 -9.95
C ARG A 143 1.58 -21.33 -9.55
N ALA A 144 1.40 -22.50 -8.93
CA ALA A 144 0.11 -22.92 -8.41
C ALA A 144 -0.37 -21.98 -7.28
N LEU A 145 0.52 -21.66 -6.33
CA LEU A 145 0.25 -20.72 -5.24
C LEU A 145 -0.18 -19.34 -5.76
N VAL A 146 0.55 -18.78 -6.73
CA VAL A 146 0.19 -17.49 -7.37
C VAL A 146 -1.14 -17.56 -8.12
N SER A 147 -1.51 -18.72 -8.64
CA SER A 147 -2.80 -18.90 -9.31
C SER A 147 -3.98 -19.02 -8.33
N GLU A 148 -3.77 -19.49 -7.11
CA GLU A 148 -4.85 -19.70 -6.13
C GLU A 148 -5.01 -18.56 -5.13
N ALA A 149 -3.91 -17.89 -4.75
CA ALA A 149 -3.90 -16.88 -3.72
C ALA A 149 -3.99 -15.47 -4.30
N GLN A 150 -4.87 -14.64 -3.71
CA GLN A 150 -5.20 -13.31 -4.21
C GLN A 150 -4.01 -12.34 -4.22
N ASP A 151 -3.19 -12.39 -3.17
CA ASP A 151 -2.06 -11.48 -2.95
C ASP A 151 -0.73 -12.23 -2.97
N ALA A 152 -0.54 -13.06 -4.01
CA ALA A 152 0.65 -13.87 -4.21
C ALA A 152 1.43 -13.42 -5.44
N GLU A 153 2.74 -13.23 -5.27
CA GLU A 153 3.65 -12.83 -6.35
C GLU A 153 4.80 -13.82 -6.51
N LEU A 154 5.17 -14.12 -7.75
CA LEU A 154 6.36 -14.92 -8.09
C LEU A 154 7.35 -14.05 -8.87
N PHE A 155 8.55 -13.93 -8.32
CA PHE A 155 9.66 -13.22 -8.91
C PHE A 155 10.75 -14.17 -9.37
N LEU A 156 10.94 -14.22 -10.68
CA LEU A 156 12.02 -14.96 -11.31
C LEU A 156 13.20 -14.04 -11.63
N TYR A 157 14.39 -14.49 -11.28
CA TYR A 157 15.66 -13.80 -11.54
C TYR A 157 16.43 -14.60 -12.59
N PRO A 158 17.01 -13.96 -13.62
CA PRO A 158 17.83 -14.68 -14.59
C PRO A 158 19.04 -15.33 -13.90
N GLY A 159 19.20 -16.64 -14.02
CA GLY A 159 20.37 -17.34 -13.49
C GLY A 159 20.09 -18.80 -13.10
N ASP A 160 21.12 -19.51 -12.66
CA ASP A 160 21.08 -20.93 -12.28
C ASP A 160 21.55 -21.19 -10.84
N GLN A 161 21.75 -20.13 -10.04
CA GLN A 161 22.32 -20.23 -8.71
C GLN A 161 21.23 -20.44 -7.64
N HIS A 162 21.41 -21.48 -6.82
CA HIS A 162 20.66 -21.62 -5.57
C HIS A 162 21.30 -20.77 -4.47
N LEU A 163 20.48 -20.28 -3.52
CA LEU A 163 20.93 -19.43 -2.41
C LEU A 163 21.63 -18.13 -2.82
N PHE A 164 21.28 -17.58 -3.98
CA PHE A 164 21.95 -16.40 -4.54
C PHE A 164 21.90 -15.15 -3.65
N ALA A 165 21.02 -15.13 -2.64
CA ALA A 165 20.84 -14.02 -1.70
C ALA A 165 21.80 -14.05 -0.49
N ASP A 166 22.51 -15.16 -0.26
CA ASP A 166 23.49 -15.27 0.82
C ASP A 166 24.84 -14.70 0.37
N SER A 167 25.17 -13.49 0.83
CA SER A 167 26.42 -12.79 0.50
C SER A 167 27.71 -13.45 0.98
N SER A 168 27.62 -14.49 1.80
CA SER A 168 28.76 -15.27 2.25
C SER A 168 29.08 -16.48 1.35
N LEU A 169 28.21 -16.80 0.38
CA LEU A 169 28.37 -17.97 -0.50
C LEU A 169 28.94 -17.62 -1.88
N PRO A 170 29.62 -18.57 -2.54
CA PRO A 170 30.06 -18.40 -3.93
C PRO A 170 28.91 -18.19 -4.93
N SER A 171 27.70 -18.64 -4.60
CA SER A 171 26.50 -18.49 -5.43
C SER A 171 25.88 -17.09 -5.36
N TYR A 172 26.43 -16.20 -4.51
CA TYR A 172 25.91 -14.85 -4.32
C TYR A 172 25.86 -14.05 -5.64
N ASP A 173 24.68 -13.55 -5.97
CA ASP A 173 24.48 -12.60 -7.05
C ASP A 173 24.02 -11.26 -6.47
N ALA A 174 24.90 -10.26 -6.49
CA ALA A 174 24.63 -8.97 -5.90
C ALA A 174 23.46 -8.22 -6.57
N GLY A 175 23.33 -8.33 -7.90
CA GLY A 175 22.29 -7.61 -8.64
C GLY A 175 20.91 -8.23 -8.43
N ALA A 176 20.83 -9.56 -8.47
CA ALA A 176 19.60 -10.28 -8.15
C ALA A 176 19.20 -10.07 -6.67
N THR A 177 20.18 -10.06 -5.75
CA THR A 177 19.93 -9.81 -4.33
C THR A 177 19.46 -8.39 -4.07
N GLU A 178 20.06 -7.38 -4.69
CA GLU A 178 19.61 -5.98 -4.56
C GLU A 178 18.14 -5.84 -4.99
N LEU A 179 17.77 -6.44 -6.13
CA LEU A 179 16.40 -6.43 -6.63
C LEU A 179 15.43 -7.24 -5.73
N LEU A 180 15.87 -8.38 -5.20
CA LEU A 180 15.12 -9.16 -4.22
C LEU A 180 14.87 -8.35 -2.95
N THR A 181 15.91 -7.77 -2.37
CA THR A 181 15.81 -6.96 -1.15
C THR A 181 14.88 -5.77 -1.37
N GLY A 182 14.96 -5.08 -2.51
CA GLY A 182 14.06 -3.97 -2.83
C GLY A 182 12.57 -4.38 -2.86
N ARG A 183 12.26 -5.56 -3.42
CA ARG A 183 10.90 -6.11 -3.44
C ARG A 183 10.41 -6.54 -2.06
N VAL A 184 11.29 -7.16 -1.28
CA VAL A 184 11.01 -7.55 0.11
C VAL A 184 10.71 -6.33 0.96
N LEU A 185 11.50 -5.27 0.85
CA LEU A 185 11.25 -4.02 1.57
C LEU A 185 9.92 -3.39 1.15
N ALA A 186 9.65 -3.31 -0.15
CA ALA A 186 8.35 -2.83 -0.64
C ALA A 186 7.17 -3.68 -0.15
N PHE A 187 7.33 -5.00 -0.03
CA PHE A 187 6.34 -5.90 0.54
C PHE A 187 6.11 -5.63 2.03
N LEU A 188 7.19 -5.51 2.80
CA LEU A 188 7.10 -5.26 4.24
C LEU A 188 6.50 -3.88 4.53
N ASP A 189 6.90 -2.85 3.78
CA ASP A 189 6.30 -1.51 3.84
C ASP A 189 4.82 -1.56 3.42
N GLY A 190 4.50 -2.31 2.36
CA GLY A 190 3.14 -2.54 1.89
C GLY A 190 2.25 -3.28 2.89
N LEU A 191 2.80 -4.10 3.78
CA LEU A 191 2.05 -4.75 4.88
C LEU A 191 1.70 -3.78 6.01
N GLU A 192 2.56 -2.80 6.24
CA GLU A 192 2.28 -1.69 7.13
C GLU A 192 1.19 -0.80 6.53
N GLU A 193 1.29 -0.53 5.23
CA GLU A 193 0.26 0.16 4.46
C GLU A 193 -1.04 -0.65 4.39
N GLY A 194 -1.02 -1.97 4.25
CA GLY A 194 -2.22 -2.83 4.20
C GLY A 194 -2.99 -2.88 5.51
N ALA A 195 -2.30 -2.92 6.65
CA ALA A 195 -2.93 -2.74 7.97
C ALA A 195 -3.32 -1.29 8.25
N ALA A 196 -2.60 -0.32 7.66
CA ALA A 196 -3.01 1.08 7.65
C ALA A 196 -4.16 1.35 6.67
N VAL A 197 -4.38 0.57 5.60
CA VAL A 197 -5.39 0.81 4.56
C VAL A 197 -6.78 0.39 5.03
N ILE A 198 -6.86 -0.53 5.99
CA ILE A 198 -8.11 -0.77 6.73
C ILE A 198 -8.41 0.41 7.69
N HIS A 199 -7.47 1.34 7.89
CA HIS A 199 -7.59 2.40 8.91
C HIS A 199 -7.13 3.83 8.55
N GLN A 200 -6.63 4.14 7.36
CA GLN A 200 -6.04 5.44 7.04
C GLN A 200 -6.58 6.00 5.72
N GLY A 201 -7.40 7.04 5.89
CA GLY A 201 -7.90 7.87 4.82
C GLY A 201 -6.80 8.70 4.16
N GLU A 202 -7.04 8.99 2.88
CA GLU A 202 -6.57 10.12 2.06
C GLU A 202 -5.06 10.48 1.97
N HIS A 203 -4.21 10.18 2.95
CA HIS A 203 -2.86 10.73 3.10
C HIS A 203 -1.68 9.82 2.66
N SER A 204 -1.90 8.56 2.28
CA SER A 204 -0.84 7.65 1.79
C SER A 204 -0.78 7.49 0.26
N ARG A 205 -1.67 8.16 -0.49
CA ARG A 205 -1.65 8.06 -1.97
C ARG A 205 -0.51 8.88 -2.54
N PRO A 206 0.20 8.40 -3.59
CA PRO A 206 1.12 9.24 -4.33
C PRO A 206 0.38 10.49 -4.79
N GLY A 207 0.92 11.65 -4.46
CA GLY A 207 0.32 12.94 -4.74
C GLY A 207 1.41 13.93 -5.13
N PRO A 208 1.06 15.04 -5.76
CA PRO A 208 2.05 16.02 -6.10
C PRO A 208 2.57 16.71 -4.84
N PRO A 209 3.86 17.08 -4.83
CA PRO A 209 4.51 17.66 -3.67
C PRO A 209 3.89 19.01 -3.30
N ALA A 210 3.98 19.40 -2.02
CA ALA A 210 3.41 20.65 -1.49
C ALA A 210 3.73 21.86 -2.36
N ALA A 211 5.00 22.02 -2.75
CA ALA A 211 5.49 23.13 -3.57
C ALA A 211 6.36 22.63 -4.73
N GLY A 212 5.80 21.77 -5.58
CA GLY A 212 6.47 21.24 -6.76
C GLY A 212 6.56 22.21 -7.95
N ASP A 213 7.47 21.87 -8.87
CA ASP A 213 7.44 22.43 -10.21
C ASP A 213 6.23 21.92 -11.01
N GLU A 214 6.04 22.46 -12.21
CA GLU A 214 4.91 22.13 -13.08
C GLU A 214 4.82 20.62 -13.36
N THR A 215 5.95 20.01 -13.73
CA THR A 215 6.02 18.59 -14.10
C THR A 215 5.66 17.70 -12.91
N ALA A 216 6.28 17.92 -11.76
CA ALA A 216 6.03 17.16 -10.54
C ALA A 216 4.58 17.32 -10.07
N THR A 217 4.00 18.52 -10.25
CA THR A 217 2.61 18.76 -9.86
C THR A 217 1.63 18.00 -10.75
N LEU A 218 1.79 18.08 -12.08
CA LEU A 218 0.91 17.41 -13.03
C LEU A 218 1.04 15.88 -12.97
N LEU A 219 2.26 15.36 -12.88
CA LEU A 219 2.48 13.92 -12.77
C LEU A 219 1.96 13.37 -11.44
N GLY A 220 2.23 14.06 -10.31
CA GLY A 220 1.73 13.62 -9.01
C GLY A 220 0.20 13.62 -8.91
N ALA A 221 -0.46 14.61 -9.54
CA ALA A 221 -1.92 14.66 -9.65
C ALA A 221 -2.47 13.47 -10.45
N LEU A 222 -1.84 13.16 -11.60
CA LEU A 222 -2.22 12.02 -12.42
C LEU A 222 -2.05 10.69 -11.68
N GLU A 223 -0.92 10.51 -10.99
CA GLU A 223 -0.68 9.29 -10.20
C GLU A 223 -1.65 9.15 -9.04
N ARG A 224 -2.03 10.25 -8.37
CA ARG A 224 -3.09 10.22 -7.36
C ARG A 224 -4.42 9.70 -7.93
N ASN A 225 -4.81 10.16 -9.10
CA ASN A 225 -6.06 9.76 -9.74
C ASN A 225 -6.02 8.28 -10.18
N ARG A 226 -4.90 7.83 -10.76
CA ARG A 226 -4.68 6.41 -11.11
C ARG A 226 -4.74 5.51 -9.89
N ALA A 227 -4.05 5.90 -8.81
CA ALA A 227 -4.07 5.18 -7.55
C ALA A 227 -5.47 5.15 -6.94
N THR A 228 -6.22 6.25 -7.03
CA THR A 228 -7.60 6.32 -6.53
C THR A 228 -8.52 5.39 -7.33
N LEU A 229 -8.42 5.35 -8.66
CA LEU A 229 -9.20 4.43 -9.48
C LEU A 229 -8.85 2.97 -9.16
N ALA A 230 -7.56 2.64 -9.12
CA ALA A 230 -7.10 1.30 -8.77
C ALA A 230 -7.60 0.87 -7.39
N TRP A 231 -7.54 1.76 -6.39
CA TRP A 231 -8.10 1.51 -5.06
C TRP A 231 -9.60 1.25 -5.09
N LYS A 232 -10.38 2.05 -5.83
CA LYS A 232 -11.83 1.89 -5.91
C LYS A 232 -12.27 0.64 -6.66
N CYS A 233 -11.49 0.17 -7.63
CA CYS A 233 -11.77 -1.05 -8.40
C CYS A 233 -11.15 -2.32 -7.78
N GLY A 234 -10.22 -2.17 -6.83
CA GLY A 234 -9.46 -3.27 -6.24
C GLY A 234 -10.32 -4.23 -5.42
N GLY A 235 -9.96 -5.51 -5.43
CA GLY A 235 -10.60 -6.54 -4.61
C GLY A 235 -12.02 -6.95 -5.06
N LEU A 236 -12.50 -6.47 -6.22
CA LEU A 236 -13.82 -6.82 -6.75
C LEU A 236 -13.75 -8.02 -7.69
N ASP A 237 -14.71 -8.95 -7.54
CA ASP A 237 -14.93 -10.02 -8.50
C ASP A 237 -15.68 -9.52 -9.75
N ALA A 238 -15.94 -10.43 -10.69
CA ALA A 238 -16.63 -10.07 -11.93
C ALA A 238 -18.06 -9.54 -11.70
N ALA A 239 -18.75 -9.92 -10.62
CA ALA A 239 -20.07 -9.38 -10.29
C ALA A 239 -19.95 -7.97 -9.69
N GLY A 240 -18.97 -7.75 -8.82
CA GLY A 240 -18.62 -6.42 -8.29
C GLY A 240 -18.33 -5.43 -9.40
N LEU A 241 -17.47 -5.79 -10.36
CA LEU A 241 -17.13 -4.93 -11.51
C LEU A 241 -18.30 -4.66 -12.48
N ARG A 242 -19.38 -5.44 -12.42
CA ARG A 242 -20.61 -5.23 -13.22
C ARG A 242 -21.70 -4.48 -12.48
N THR A 243 -21.49 -4.14 -11.21
CA THR A 243 -22.51 -3.50 -10.38
C THR A 243 -22.76 -2.08 -10.88
N THR A 244 -24.03 -1.74 -11.10
CA THR A 244 -24.46 -0.37 -11.41
C THR A 244 -24.87 0.36 -10.15
N LEU A 245 -24.73 1.68 -10.16
CA LEU A 245 -25.05 2.55 -9.03
C LEU A 245 -26.52 2.39 -8.58
N GLY A 246 -26.71 2.16 -7.28
CA GLY A 246 -28.01 2.30 -6.60
C GLY A 246 -28.27 3.74 -6.15
N PRO A 247 -29.42 4.06 -5.52
CA PRO A 247 -29.70 5.41 -5.05
C PRO A 247 -28.63 5.89 -4.06
N SER A 248 -27.97 7.01 -4.39
CA SER A 248 -26.98 7.70 -3.55
C SER A 248 -27.64 8.76 -2.66
N SER A 249 -27.02 9.09 -1.53
CA SER A 249 -27.43 10.22 -0.67
C SER A 249 -26.95 11.57 -1.17
N ILE A 250 -26.03 11.61 -2.15
CA ILE A 250 -25.54 12.86 -2.75
C ILE A 250 -26.65 13.53 -3.57
N THR A 251 -26.78 14.85 -3.43
CA THR A 251 -27.75 15.66 -4.19
C THR A 251 -27.07 16.80 -4.95
N LEU A 252 -27.70 17.30 -6.03
CA LEU A 252 -27.20 18.48 -6.77
C LEU A 252 -27.16 19.75 -5.89
N GLY A 253 -28.09 19.88 -4.94
CA GLY A 253 -28.09 20.98 -3.98
C GLY A 253 -26.92 20.89 -2.99
N GLY A 254 -26.65 19.69 -2.47
CA GLY A 254 -25.48 19.41 -1.65
C GLY A 254 -24.18 19.70 -2.38
N LEU A 255 -24.06 19.31 -3.65
CA LEU A 255 -22.88 19.61 -4.48
C LEU A 255 -22.63 21.12 -4.61
N LEU A 256 -23.67 21.95 -4.79
CA LEU A 256 -23.53 23.40 -4.86
C LEU A 256 -23.02 24.00 -3.54
N LYS A 257 -23.60 23.58 -2.40
CA LYS A 257 -23.21 24.11 -1.08
C LYS A 257 -21.80 23.65 -0.68
N HIS A 258 -21.49 22.39 -0.95
CA HIS A 258 -20.18 21.82 -0.72
C HIS A 258 -19.09 22.52 -1.53
N LEU A 259 -19.27 22.69 -2.85
CA LEU A 259 -18.28 23.39 -3.67
C LEU A 259 -18.15 24.87 -3.27
N ALA A 260 -19.21 25.51 -2.78
CA ALA A 260 -19.11 26.87 -2.22
C ALA A 260 -18.22 26.92 -0.96
N ASN A 261 -18.38 25.94 -0.06
CA ASN A 261 -17.53 25.79 1.12
C ASN A 261 -16.07 25.54 0.72
N VAL A 262 -15.81 24.60 -0.19
CA VAL A 262 -14.46 24.25 -0.65
C VAL A 262 -13.74 25.46 -1.27
N GLU A 263 -14.42 26.28 -2.09
CA GLU A 263 -13.84 27.51 -2.67
C GLU A 263 -13.39 28.51 -1.58
N ASP A 264 -14.24 28.81 -0.60
CA ASP A 264 -13.91 29.73 0.48
C ASP A 264 -12.85 29.14 1.43
N ASP A 265 -12.94 27.86 1.75
CA ASP A 265 -12.00 27.15 2.63
C ASP A 265 -10.57 27.16 2.07
N TRP A 266 -10.43 26.84 0.78
CA TRP A 266 -9.14 26.76 0.14
C TRP A 266 -8.54 28.14 -0.11
N PHE A 267 -9.29 29.04 -0.74
CA PHE A 267 -8.69 30.29 -1.19
C PHE A 267 -8.75 31.41 -0.14
N SER A 268 -9.81 31.52 0.66
CA SER A 268 -9.88 32.56 1.71
C SER A 268 -9.12 32.13 2.96
N ARG A 269 -9.44 30.94 3.49
CA ARG A 269 -8.88 30.49 4.77
C ARG A 269 -7.49 29.89 4.62
N LYS A 270 -7.29 28.85 3.81
CA LYS A 270 -5.99 28.15 3.73
C LYS A 270 -4.92 28.98 3.02
N LEU A 271 -5.21 29.51 1.83
CA LEU A 271 -4.25 30.27 1.05
C LEU A 271 -3.89 31.60 1.72
N HIS A 272 -4.89 32.37 2.18
CA HIS A 272 -4.69 33.72 2.70
C HIS A 272 -4.72 33.83 4.23
N GLY A 273 -5.13 32.79 4.96
CA GLY A 273 -5.20 32.81 6.42
C GLY A 273 -6.35 33.66 6.98
N ARG A 274 -7.40 33.93 6.17
CA ARG A 274 -8.54 34.75 6.61
C ARG A 274 -9.48 33.91 7.47
N SER A 275 -10.14 34.56 8.43
CA SER A 275 -11.20 33.92 9.21
C SER A 275 -12.38 33.53 8.29
N PRO A 276 -13.06 32.41 8.57
CA PRO A 276 -14.32 32.07 7.90
C PRO A 276 -15.34 33.21 8.02
N VAL A 277 -16.26 33.27 7.05
CA VAL A 277 -17.39 34.20 7.04
C VAL A 277 -18.69 33.40 6.94
N ALA A 278 -19.82 34.04 7.24
CA ALA A 278 -21.12 33.41 7.12
C ALA A 278 -21.35 32.76 5.74
N PRO A 279 -21.94 31.56 5.69
CA PRO A 279 -22.48 30.79 6.82
C PRO A 279 -21.42 29.98 7.61
N TRP A 280 -20.21 29.83 7.08
CA TRP A 280 -19.17 28.89 7.55
C TRP A 280 -18.62 29.21 8.95
N ASP A 281 -18.69 30.47 9.37
CA ASP A 281 -18.23 30.96 10.69
C ASP A 281 -19.13 30.56 11.86
N THR A 282 -20.35 30.09 11.58
CA THR A 282 -21.33 29.69 12.59
C THR A 282 -21.38 28.19 12.85
N VAL A 283 -20.62 27.40 12.08
CA VAL A 283 -20.67 25.93 12.10
C VAL A 283 -19.60 25.36 13.03
N ASP A 284 -20.01 24.40 13.87
CA ASP A 284 -19.09 23.57 14.65
C ASP A 284 -18.66 22.37 13.80
N TRP A 285 -17.64 22.57 12.98
CA TRP A 285 -17.13 21.58 12.03
C TRP A 285 -16.54 20.33 12.69
N ASP A 286 -16.16 20.40 13.97
CA ASP A 286 -15.70 19.22 14.73
C ASP A 286 -16.90 18.34 15.13
N ALA A 287 -18.06 18.95 15.38
CA ALA A 287 -19.29 18.25 15.71
C ALA A 287 -20.05 17.74 14.47
N ASP A 288 -19.97 18.47 13.36
CA ASP A 288 -20.66 18.15 12.10
C ASP A 288 -19.79 18.46 10.87
N PRO A 289 -18.90 17.51 10.48
CA PRO A 289 -18.01 17.69 9.33
C PRO A 289 -18.72 17.75 7.98
N ASP A 290 -19.92 17.16 7.89
CA ASP A 290 -20.70 17.04 6.65
C ASP A 290 -21.87 18.04 6.61
N TRP A 291 -21.84 19.07 7.47
CA TRP A 291 -22.91 20.05 7.60
C TRP A 291 -23.30 20.70 6.27
N ASP A 292 -22.33 20.98 5.40
CA ASP A 292 -22.56 21.57 4.08
C ASP A 292 -23.38 20.65 3.16
N TRP A 293 -23.25 19.34 3.29
CA TRP A 293 -24.07 18.35 2.58
C TRP A 293 -25.47 18.25 3.17
N ASP A 294 -25.57 18.04 4.49
CA ASP A 294 -26.82 17.73 5.15
C ASP A 294 -27.78 18.93 5.20
N SER A 295 -27.24 20.12 5.47
CA SER A 295 -28.05 21.35 5.59
C SER A 295 -28.51 21.90 4.23
N ALA A 296 -27.94 21.45 3.10
CA ALA A 296 -28.32 21.95 1.78
C ALA A 296 -29.79 21.68 1.43
N ALA A 297 -30.40 20.66 2.05
CA ALA A 297 -31.82 20.34 1.87
C ALA A 297 -32.77 21.41 2.48
N GLU A 298 -32.26 22.27 3.36
CA GLU A 298 -33.03 23.33 4.02
C GLU A 298 -32.98 24.66 3.24
N ASP A 299 -32.07 24.78 2.26
CA ASP A 299 -31.87 25.98 1.45
C ASP A 299 -32.76 26.00 0.20
N THR A 300 -33.12 27.20 -0.26
CA THR A 300 -33.79 27.34 -1.56
C THR A 300 -32.78 27.19 -2.70
N PRO A 301 -33.21 26.75 -3.90
CA PRO A 301 -32.33 26.68 -5.06
C PRO A 301 -31.62 28.00 -5.36
N GLU A 302 -32.32 29.13 -5.27
CA GLU A 302 -31.75 30.46 -5.52
C GLU A 302 -30.65 30.80 -4.52
N ALA A 303 -30.82 30.42 -3.25
CA ALA A 303 -29.81 30.62 -2.22
C ALA A 303 -28.56 29.78 -2.48
N LEU A 304 -28.73 28.51 -2.86
CA LEU A 304 -27.61 27.61 -3.19
C LEU A 304 -26.81 28.10 -4.41
N TYR A 305 -27.48 28.52 -5.48
CA TYR A 305 -26.82 29.08 -6.65
C TYR A 305 -26.09 30.39 -6.33
N ALA A 306 -26.71 31.28 -5.56
CA ALA A 306 -26.08 32.55 -5.17
C ALA A 306 -24.84 32.31 -4.29
N LEU A 307 -24.95 31.41 -3.29
CA LEU A 307 -23.86 31.06 -2.39
C LEU A 307 -22.63 30.55 -3.16
N TRP A 308 -22.83 29.61 -4.08
CA TRP A 308 -21.75 29.09 -4.92
C TRP A 308 -21.16 30.15 -5.86
N GLN A 309 -22.01 30.95 -6.54
CA GLN A 309 -21.53 32.00 -7.45
C GLN A 309 -20.70 33.07 -6.72
N ASP A 310 -21.13 33.47 -5.52
CA ASP A 310 -20.44 34.45 -4.69
C ASP A 310 -19.10 33.90 -4.18
N ALA A 311 -19.04 32.62 -3.77
CA ALA A 311 -17.80 31.94 -3.37
C ALA A 311 -16.81 31.86 -4.53
N VAL A 312 -17.26 31.48 -5.74
CA VAL A 312 -16.43 31.46 -6.95
C VAL A 312 -15.91 32.87 -7.30
N ALA A 313 -16.74 33.91 -7.18
CA ALA A 313 -16.32 35.29 -7.44
C ALA A 313 -15.22 35.73 -6.46
N ARG A 314 -15.36 35.40 -5.16
CA ARG A 314 -14.32 35.66 -4.15
C ARG A 314 -13.04 34.88 -4.45
N SER A 315 -13.15 33.57 -4.68
CA SER A 315 -12.04 32.68 -5.03
C SER A 315 -11.21 33.24 -6.19
N ARG A 316 -11.85 33.63 -7.31
CA ARG A 316 -11.18 34.25 -8.45
C ARG A 316 -10.38 35.50 -8.07
N SER A 317 -10.98 36.40 -7.28
CA SER A 317 -10.28 37.60 -6.81
C SER A 317 -9.07 37.27 -5.93
N LEU A 318 -9.19 36.26 -5.06
CA LEU A 318 -8.13 35.83 -4.14
C LEU A 318 -6.97 35.13 -4.86
N VAL A 319 -7.27 34.37 -5.91
CA VAL A 319 -6.27 33.78 -6.79
C VAL A 319 -5.52 34.87 -7.55
N THR A 320 -6.21 35.90 -8.08
CA THR A 320 -5.53 37.05 -8.70
C THR A 320 -4.59 37.76 -7.71
N GLU A 321 -5.07 38.03 -6.50
CA GLU A 321 -4.23 38.62 -5.42
C GLU A 321 -2.98 37.76 -5.13
N ALA A 322 -3.15 36.43 -5.09
CA ALA A 322 -2.06 35.51 -4.85
C ALA A 322 -1.06 35.42 -6.01
N LEU A 323 -1.54 35.52 -7.25
CA LEU A 323 -0.68 35.56 -8.44
C LEU A 323 0.16 36.84 -8.47
N ASP A 324 -0.42 37.98 -8.09
CA ASP A 324 0.30 39.25 -8.00
C ASP A 324 1.35 39.24 -6.87
N ASP A 325 1.10 38.47 -5.80
CA ASP A 325 2.00 38.32 -4.65
C ASP A 325 2.55 36.90 -4.55
N GLY A 326 3.52 36.62 -5.43
CA GLY A 326 4.34 35.39 -5.43
C GLY A 326 4.06 34.42 -6.58
N GLY A 327 3.09 34.72 -7.45
CA GLY A 327 2.76 33.87 -8.59
C GLY A 327 2.26 32.49 -8.16
N LEU A 328 2.46 31.50 -9.04
CA LEU A 328 2.07 30.12 -8.77
C LEU A 328 2.87 29.45 -7.63
N ASP A 329 4.04 30.00 -7.28
CA ASP A 329 4.90 29.48 -6.22
C ASP A 329 4.58 30.08 -4.84
N ARG A 330 3.64 31.03 -4.76
CA ARG A 330 3.16 31.56 -3.48
C ARG A 330 2.69 30.41 -2.59
N LEU A 331 3.29 30.28 -1.41
CA LEU A 331 2.87 29.30 -0.42
C LEU A 331 1.61 29.78 0.32
N ALA A 332 0.71 28.84 0.61
CA ALA A 332 -0.42 29.06 1.49
C ALA A 332 0.03 29.46 2.89
N ARG A 333 -0.86 30.17 3.61
CA ARG A 333 -0.66 30.43 5.05
C ARG A 333 -0.91 29.20 5.91
N PHE A 334 -1.67 28.24 5.38
CA PHE A 334 -1.90 26.94 5.99
C PHE A 334 -0.68 26.01 5.83
N THR A 335 -0.43 25.21 6.87
CA THR A 335 0.65 24.23 6.93
C THR A 335 0.05 22.87 7.29
N TRP A 336 0.40 21.83 6.53
CA TRP A 336 0.04 20.44 6.80
C TRP A 336 0.71 19.91 8.09
N PRO A 337 0.23 18.78 8.65
CA PRO A 337 0.83 18.18 9.84
C PRO A 337 2.32 17.84 9.70
N ASP A 338 2.80 17.60 8.47
CA ASP A 338 4.19 17.33 8.14
C ASP A 338 5.08 18.61 8.10
N GLY A 339 4.50 19.78 8.34
CA GLY A 339 5.18 21.07 8.33
C GLY A 339 5.30 21.73 6.95
N GLN A 340 4.80 21.11 5.88
CA GLN A 340 4.84 21.68 4.54
C GLN A 340 3.63 22.57 4.27
N SER A 341 3.82 23.63 3.48
CA SER A 341 2.72 24.50 3.03
C SER A 341 2.57 24.35 1.52
N PRO A 342 1.34 24.11 1.01
CA PRO A 342 1.14 23.95 -0.43
C PRO A 342 1.35 25.28 -1.18
N SER A 343 1.86 25.22 -2.40
CA SER A 343 1.89 26.37 -3.30
C SER A 343 0.52 26.61 -3.94
N LEU A 344 0.28 27.83 -4.46
CA LEU A 344 -0.92 28.14 -5.24
C LEU A 344 -1.09 27.16 -6.41
N ARG A 345 0.00 26.76 -7.07
CA ARG A 345 -0.02 25.72 -8.11
C ARG A 345 -0.64 24.42 -7.62
N ARG A 346 -0.16 23.92 -6.47
CA ARG A 346 -0.66 22.69 -5.85
C ARG A 346 -2.15 22.82 -5.53
N MET A 347 -2.57 23.97 -5.00
CA MET A 347 -3.96 24.24 -4.63
C MET A 347 -4.91 24.33 -5.82
N LEU A 348 -4.49 24.94 -6.93
CA LEU A 348 -5.31 24.99 -8.15
C LEU A 348 -5.55 23.60 -8.73
N ILE A 349 -4.54 22.73 -8.69
CA ILE A 349 -4.66 21.35 -9.14
C ILE A 349 -5.63 20.54 -8.27
N ASP A 350 -5.60 20.73 -6.95
CA ASP A 350 -6.58 20.10 -6.07
C ASP A 350 -8.01 20.60 -6.32
N MET A 351 -8.18 21.91 -6.55
CA MET A 351 -9.50 22.45 -6.90
C MET A 351 -10.03 21.88 -8.23
N ILE A 352 -9.17 21.71 -9.24
CA ILE A 352 -9.55 21.07 -10.50
C ILE A 352 -10.03 19.63 -10.28
N GLU A 353 -9.31 18.86 -9.46
CA GLU A 353 -9.70 17.47 -9.16
C GLU A 353 -11.01 17.39 -8.37
N GLU A 354 -11.22 18.31 -7.44
CA GLU A 354 -12.45 18.39 -6.65
C GLU A 354 -13.66 18.59 -7.57
N TYR A 355 -13.59 19.59 -8.44
CA TYR A 355 -14.64 19.82 -9.45
C TYR A 355 -14.79 18.62 -10.38
N ALA A 356 -13.71 18.05 -10.92
CA ALA A 356 -13.78 16.93 -11.85
C ALA A 356 -14.43 15.67 -11.22
N ARG A 357 -14.17 15.41 -9.93
CA ARG A 357 -14.82 14.32 -9.21
C ARG A 357 -16.32 14.57 -9.03
N HIS A 358 -16.69 15.80 -8.70
CA HIS A 358 -18.09 16.16 -8.43
C HIS A 358 -18.94 16.38 -9.68
N THR A 359 -18.34 16.75 -10.82
CA THR A 359 -19.05 16.77 -12.10
C THR A 359 -19.49 15.36 -12.50
N GLY A 360 -18.66 14.33 -12.29
CA GLY A 360 -19.06 12.94 -12.52
C GLY A 360 -20.25 12.49 -11.64
N HIS A 361 -20.30 12.93 -10.38
CA HIS A 361 -21.48 12.71 -9.54
C HIS A 361 -22.72 13.47 -10.06
N ALA A 362 -22.55 14.72 -10.48
CA ALA A 362 -23.62 15.53 -11.02
C ALA A 362 -24.23 14.91 -12.29
N ASP A 363 -23.39 14.34 -13.16
CA ASP A 363 -23.82 13.68 -14.40
C ASP A 363 -24.71 12.47 -14.12
N LEU A 364 -24.30 11.57 -13.21
CA LEU A 364 -25.09 10.40 -12.83
C LEU A 364 -26.42 10.79 -12.16
N ILE A 365 -26.40 11.82 -11.31
CA ILE A 365 -27.63 12.30 -10.66
C ILE A 365 -28.55 12.95 -11.69
N ARG A 366 -28.01 13.76 -12.60
CA ARG A 366 -28.82 14.45 -13.60
C ARG A 366 -29.43 13.47 -14.61
N GLU A 367 -28.66 12.49 -15.05
CA GLU A 367 -29.16 11.40 -15.90
C GLU A 367 -30.35 10.69 -15.21
N SER A 368 -30.29 10.48 -13.90
CA SER A 368 -31.39 9.86 -13.15
C SER A 368 -32.65 10.73 -13.03
N ILE A 369 -32.51 12.06 -13.13
CA ILE A 369 -33.62 13.03 -12.98
C ILE A 369 -34.36 13.20 -14.31
N ASP A 370 -33.63 13.45 -15.39
CA ASP A 370 -34.23 13.80 -16.69
C ASP A 370 -33.52 13.20 -17.91
N GLY A 371 -32.58 12.29 -17.71
CA GLY A 371 -31.84 11.62 -18.79
C GLY A 371 -30.78 12.51 -19.46
N LEU A 372 -30.48 13.68 -18.90
CA LEU A 372 -29.38 14.50 -19.39
C LEU A 372 -28.04 13.87 -18.98
N THR A 373 -27.32 13.35 -19.95
CA THR A 373 -26.03 12.66 -19.79
C THR A 373 -24.86 13.66 -19.83
N GLY A 374 -23.80 13.37 -19.07
CA GLY A 374 -22.50 14.05 -19.14
C GLY A 374 -21.43 13.28 -19.92
N GLU A 375 -20.15 13.52 -19.59
CA GLU A 375 -18.97 12.91 -20.24
C GLU A 375 -18.54 11.56 -19.64
#